data_AF-A0AAU7Z1P5-F1
#
_entry.id   AF-A0AAU7Z1P5-F1
#
_cell.length_a   1.000
_cell.length_b   1.000
_cell.length_c   1.000
_cell.angle_alpha   90.00
_cell.angle_beta   90.00
_cell.angle_gamma   90.00
#
_symmetry.space_group_name_H-M   'P 1'
#
loop_
_entity.id
_entity.type
_entity.pdbx_description
1 polymer ?
#
loop_
_entity_poly.entity_id
_entity_poly.type
_entity_poly.pdbx_seq_one_letter_code
_entity_poly.pdbx_strand_id
1 'polypeptide(L)'
;MLTNAPLATKITAITDTALAKDIVVATKTPRGKPPVESEISISGMFPDGDYRLFSATVRCNAWTVGVEYDRHSWGHFMGSRMDYVVEVLPFVLLSQPAVSDFWGNAKSPNQELVHGLSISPFGFRWLWRNDKAVRPYIVGKLGTAVFTKKAFSPNASYANFNVQADFGVLIKMTERVDLRVDPFVFFHVSNGYLAASNPGMDELATKIGVSYRLGKKNEVR
;
A
#
# COMPACT_ATOMS: atom_id res chain seq x y z
N MET A 1 -14.44 -90.95 -2.73
CA MET A 1 -15.23 -89.84 -2.14
C MET A 1 -15.60 -88.88 -3.25
N LEU A 2 -16.83 -88.41 -3.22
CA LEU A 2 -17.69 -88.07 -4.37
C LEU A 2 -17.41 -86.71 -5.02
N THR A 3 -17.63 -86.68 -6.33
CA THR A 3 -17.59 -85.53 -7.25
C THR A 3 -19.00 -85.02 -7.59
N ASN A 4 -19.05 -83.71 -7.88
CA ASN A 4 -19.95 -82.97 -8.79
C ASN A 4 -21.36 -82.49 -8.35
N ALA A 5 -21.44 -81.16 -8.15
CA ALA A 5 -22.34 -80.16 -8.78
C ALA A 5 -23.89 -80.22 -8.56
N PRO A 6 -24.66 -79.21 -8.99
CA PRO A 6 -24.75 -77.83 -8.46
C PRO A 6 -26.20 -77.48 -8.03
N LEU A 7 -26.42 -76.39 -7.28
CA LEU A 7 -27.77 -75.85 -7.05
C LEU A 7 -27.88 -74.40 -7.50
N ALA A 8 -28.71 -74.18 -8.52
CA ALA A 8 -29.12 -72.88 -9.02
C ALA A 8 -30.18 -72.28 -8.09
N THR A 9 -30.01 -71.01 -7.71
CA THR A 9 -31.08 -70.23 -7.04
C THR A 9 -31.51 -69.10 -7.96
N LYS A 10 -32.74 -69.22 -8.45
CA LYS A 10 -33.51 -68.15 -9.10
C LYS A 10 -33.70 -67.00 -8.13
N ILE A 11 -33.38 -65.78 -8.54
CA ILE A 11 -33.94 -64.57 -7.90
C ILE A 11 -34.79 -63.86 -8.94
N THR A 12 -36.09 -63.87 -8.65
CA THR A 12 -37.17 -63.23 -9.37
C THR A 12 -36.98 -61.72 -9.38
N ALA A 13 -37.10 -61.09 -10.54
CA ALA A 13 -37.16 -59.64 -10.67
C ALA A 13 -38.43 -59.13 -9.99
N ILE A 14 -38.27 -58.33 -8.93
CA ILE A 14 -39.33 -57.49 -8.41
C ILE A 14 -39.10 -56.09 -8.98
N THR A 15 -39.88 -55.74 -10.00
CA THR A 15 -40.07 -54.36 -10.44
C THR A 15 -40.88 -53.63 -9.39
N ASP A 16 -40.23 -52.78 -8.61
CA ASP A 16 -40.93 -51.81 -7.76
C ASP A 16 -40.60 -50.39 -8.22
N THR A 17 -41.38 -49.94 -9.21
CA THR A 17 -41.50 -48.56 -9.66
C THR A 17 -42.24 -47.75 -8.60
N ALA A 18 -41.55 -47.34 -7.53
CA ALA A 18 -42.00 -46.26 -6.66
C ALA A 18 -40.94 -45.89 -5.60
N LEU A 19 -39.92 -45.08 -5.94
CA LEU A 19 -39.33 -44.06 -5.04
C LEU A 19 -38.16 -43.29 -5.67
N ALA A 20 -38.32 -42.78 -6.90
CA ALA A 20 -37.42 -41.74 -7.41
C ALA A 20 -38.10 -40.37 -7.21
N LYS A 21 -38.29 -39.97 -5.95
CA LYS A 21 -38.63 -38.58 -5.61
C LYS A 21 -37.34 -37.86 -5.24
N ASP A 22 -36.84 -37.09 -6.21
CA ASP A 22 -36.16 -35.81 -6.04
C ASP A 22 -35.21 -35.69 -4.85
N ILE A 23 -34.05 -36.33 -4.93
CA ILE A 23 -32.87 -35.82 -4.23
C ILE A 23 -32.21 -34.80 -5.17
N VAL A 24 -32.81 -33.61 -5.24
CA VAL A 24 -32.09 -32.43 -5.73
C VAL A 24 -31.09 -32.07 -4.64
N VAL A 25 -29.87 -32.59 -4.76
CA VAL A 25 -28.72 -32.10 -3.98
C VAL A 25 -28.53 -30.65 -4.39
N ALA A 26 -29.06 -29.74 -3.58
CA ALA A 26 -28.78 -28.33 -3.71
C ALA A 26 -27.27 -28.14 -3.46
N THR A 27 -26.48 -28.17 -4.53
CA THR A 27 -25.13 -27.64 -4.52
C THR A 27 -25.25 -26.17 -4.15
N LYS A 28 -25.01 -25.84 -2.88
CA LYS A 28 -24.73 -24.46 -2.45
C LYS A 28 -23.57 -23.99 -3.33
N THR A 29 -23.88 -23.20 -4.36
CA THR A 29 -22.88 -22.41 -5.06
C THR A 29 -22.09 -21.69 -3.97
N PRO A 30 -20.76 -21.84 -3.88
CA PRO A 30 -19.98 -21.12 -2.89
C PRO A 30 -20.34 -19.65 -3.06
N ARG A 31 -20.94 -19.03 -2.02
CA ARG A 31 -21.06 -17.57 -1.99
C ARG A 31 -19.63 -17.07 -2.15
N GLY A 32 -19.32 -16.54 -3.33
CA GLY A 32 -18.04 -15.92 -3.59
C GLY A 32 -17.77 -14.95 -2.45
N LYS A 33 -16.56 -15.01 -1.87
CA LYS A 33 -16.18 -14.08 -0.82
C LYS A 33 -16.47 -12.66 -1.34
N PRO A 34 -17.11 -11.79 -0.54
CA PRO A 34 -17.35 -10.43 -0.99
C PRO A 34 -16.03 -9.80 -1.45
N PRO A 35 -16.04 -8.98 -2.51
CA PRO A 35 -14.83 -8.34 -2.98
C PRO A 35 -14.21 -7.54 -1.85
N VAL A 36 -12.90 -7.69 -1.66
CA VAL A 36 -12.16 -6.97 -0.62
C VAL A 36 -12.25 -5.49 -0.93
N GLU A 37 -12.71 -4.70 0.04
CA GLU A 37 -12.75 -3.26 -0.07
C GLU A 37 -11.34 -2.72 -0.34
N SER A 38 -11.25 -1.82 -1.30
CA SER A 38 -9.99 -1.18 -1.64
C SER A 38 -10.25 0.23 -2.12
N GLU A 39 -9.20 1.02 -2.19
CA GLU A 39 -9.27 2.39 -2.69
C GLU A 39 -7.98 2.77 -3.42
N ILE A 40 -8.11 3.73 -4.32
CA ILE A 40 -6.99 4.35 -5.02
C ILE A 40 -6.98 5.82 -4.63
N SER A 41 -5.82 6.30 -4.21
CA SER A 41 -5.59 7.70 -3.86
C SER A 41 -4.63 8.35 -4.86
N ILE A 42 -4.89 9.61 -5.21
CA ILE A 42 -3.94 10.46 -5.94
C ILE A 42 -3.63 11.65 -5.05
N SER A 43 -2.36 11.92 -4.81
CA SER A 43 -1.94 12.96 -3.86
C SER A 43 -0.68 13.69 -4.29
N GLY A 44 -0.57 14.96 -3.93
CA GLY A 44 0.65 15.75 -3.97
C GLY A 44 1.23 15.94 -2.57
N MET A 45 2.55 15.88 -2.45
CA MET A 45 3.29 16.14 -1.21
C MET A 45 4.12 17.41 -1.34
N PHE A 46 4.08 18.23 -0.30
CA PHE A 46 4.73 19.53 -0.23
C PHE A 46 5.61 19.60 1.03
N PRO A 47 6.87 20.01 0.92
CA PRO A 47 7.78 20.09 2.05
C PRO A 47 7.39 21.23 3.00
N ASP A 48 7.36 20.94 4.30
CA ASP A 48 7.16 21.91 5.38
C ASP A 48 8.50 22.31 6.04
N GLY A 49 9.53 21.49 5.87
CA GLY A 49 10.90 21.79 6.30
C GLY A 49 11.80 20.57 6.34
N ASP A 50 13.11 20.83 6.34
CA ASP A 50 14.14 19.81 6.51
C ASP A 50 14.56 19.69 7.97
N TYR A 51 14.90 18.48 8.39
CA TYR A 51 15.42 18.24 9.74
C TYR A 51 16.41 17.09 9.74
N ARG A 52 16.95 16.72 10.91
CA ARG A 52 17.93 15.63 11.03
C ARG A 52 17.49 14.67 12.12
N LEU A 53 17.00 13.51 11.70
CA LEU A 53 16.66 12.40 12.58
C LEU A 53 17.53 11.17 12.26
N PHE A 54 17.59 10.79 10.99
CA PHE A 54 18.42 9.68 10.49
C PHE A 54 19.41 10.13 9.40
N SER A 55 19.29 11.35 8.91
CA SER A 55 20.10 11.92 7.84
C SER A 55 21.19 12.88 8.33
N ALA A 56 22.17 13.10 7.48
CA ALA A 56 23.27 14.03 7.64
C ALA A 56 23.08 15.32 6.84
N THR A 57 22.24 15.34 5.81
CA THR A 57 22.03 16.55 5.01
C THR A 57 21.04 17.51 5.65
N VAL A 58 21.20 18.78 5.26
CA VAL A 58 20.26 19.88 5.49
C VAL A 58 20.09 20.61 4.17
N ARG A 59 19.02 21.38 4.04
CA ARG A 59 18.60 22.10 2.84
C ARG A 59 18.31 21.15 1.68
N CYS A 60 17.63 20.05 1.99
CA CYS A 60 17.12 19.10 1.00
C CYS A 60 15.60 19.05 1.16
N ASN A 61 14.86 19.18 0.05
CA ASN A 61 13.41 19.08 0.06
C ASN A 61 12.90 18.26 -1.15
N ALA A 62 11.78 17.55 -1.02
CA ALA A 62 11.17 16.76 -2.07
C ALA A 62 9.69 17.13 -2.28
N TRP A 63 9.35 17.43 -3.53
CA TRP A 63 7.96 17.50 -3.98
C TRP A 63 7.61 16.21 -4.67
N THR A 64 6.43 15.65 -4.37
CA THR A 64 6.00 14.40 -5.00
C THR A 64 4.58 14.47 -5.52
N VAL A 65 4.31 13.67 -6.56
CA VAL A 65 2.96 13.30 -6.97
C VAL A 65 2.90 11.79 -6.96
N GLY A 66 1.89 11.26 -6.28
CA GLY A 66 1.76 9.84 -5.96
C GLY A 66 0.41 9.24 -6.30
N VAL A 67 0.43 7.94 -6.57
CA VAL A 67 -0.74 7.07 -6.64
C VAL A 67 -0.56 5.99 -5.57
N GLU A 68 -1.53 5.88 -4.67
CA GLU A 68 -1.53 4.90 -3.58
C GLU A 68 -2.72 3.96 -3.73
N TYR A 69 -2.51 2.66 -3.52
CA TYR A 69 -3.55 1.65 -3.47
C TYR A 69 -3.60 1.04 -2.06
N ASP A 70 -4.76 1.16 -1.43
CA ASP A 70 -5.03 0.61 -0.12
C ASP A 70 -5.97 -0.58 -0.24
N ARG A 71 -5.62 -1.70 0.40
CA ARG A 71 -6.41 -2.94 0.39
C ARG A 71 -6.77 -3.37 1.80
N HIS A 72 -8.06 -3.58 2.04
CA HIS A 72 -8.61 -4.04 3.32
C HIS A 72 -8.34 -5.54 3.56
N SER A 73 -7.08 -5.90 3.73
CA SER A 73 -6.68 -7.32 3.79
C SER A 73 -6.23 -7.82 5.14
N TRP A 74 -5.95 -6.95 6.11
CA TRP A 74 -5.32 -7.35 7.38
C TRP A 74 -6.28 -7.37 8.58
N GLY A 75 -7.57 -7.08 8.35
CA GLY A 75 -8.60 -7.15 9.38
C GLY A 75 -8.51 -5.99 10.37
N HIS A 76 -8.61 -6.29 11.66
CA HIS A 76 -8.66 -5.28 12.72
C HIS A 76 -7.59 -5.54 13.79
N PHE A 77 -6.96 -4.47 14.25
CA PHE A 77 -6.06 -4.44 15.40
C PHE A 77 -6.55 -3.38 16.40
N MET A 78 -6.72 -3.79 17.67
CA MET A 78 -7.31 -2.96 18.74
C MET A 78 -8.64 -2.29 18.31
N GLY A 79 -9.53 -3.07 17.69
CA GLY A 79 -10.85 -2.59 17.22
C GLY A 79 -10.82 -1.64 16.03
N SER A 80 -9.64 -1.42 15.43
CA SER A 80 -9.43 -0.45 14.35
C SER A 80 -8.85 -1.16 13.13
N ARG A 81 -9.18 -0.66 11.94
CA ARG A 81 -8.94 -1.36 10.67
C ARG A 81 -7.46 -1.31 10.28
N MET A 82 -6.96 -2.42 9.73
CA MET A 82 -5.61 -2.55 9.18
C MET A 82 -5.67 -2.82 7.67
N ASP A 83 -5.04 -1.95 6.89
CA ASP A 83 -4.91 -2.09 5.43
C ASP A 83 -3.48 -2.38 5.03
N TYR A 84 -3.33 -3.11 3.93
CA TYR A 84 -2.09 -3.16 3.17
C TYR A 84 -2.04 -1.98 2.20
N VAL A 85 -0.88 -1.36 2.05
CA VAL A 85 -0.68 -0.17 1.22
C VAL A 85 0.47 -0.40 0.24
N VAL A 86 0.28 0.04 -1.00
CA VAL A 86 1.34 0.18 -2.00
C VAL A 86 1.25 1.54 -2.66
N GLU A 87 2.39 2.18 -2.87
CA GLU A 87 2.46 3.51 -3.48
C GLU A 87 3.47 3.54 -4.64
N VAL A 88 3.12 4.30 -5.67
CA VAL A 88 4.04 4.71 -6.72
C VAL A 88 4.06 6.23 -6.75
N LEU A 89 5.24 6.81 -6.65
CA LEU A 89 5.51 8.24 -6.86
C LEU A 89 6.14 8.39 -8.25
N PRO A 90 5.34 8.53 -9.32
CA PRO A 90 5.88 8.72 -10.67
C PRO A 90 6.66 10.02 -10.82
N PHE A 91 6.44 10.98 -9.92
CA PHE A 91 7.16 12.24 -9.88
C PHE A 91 7.72 12.48 -8.48
N VAL A 92 9.05 12.57 -8.40
CA VAL A 92 9.80 13.05 -7.24
C VAL A 92 10.74 14.15 -7.74
N LEU A 93 10.60 15.36 -7.22
CA LEU A 93 11.50 16.47 -7.50
C LEU A 93 12.29 16.78 -6.23
N LEU A 94 13.57 16.41 -6.23
CA LEU A 94 14.47 16.64 -5.12
C LEU A 94 15.23 17.96 -5.33
N SER A 95 15.08 18.91 -4.42
CA SER A 95 16.04 20.01 -4.26
C SER A 95 17.16 19.54 -3.34
N GLN A 96 18.40 19.63 -3.81
CA GLN A 96 19.59 19.32 -3.02
C GLN A 96 20.69 20.36 -3.26
N PRO A 97 21.70 20.48 -2.38
CA PRO A 97 22.85 21.34 -2.63
C PRO A 97 23.52 21.03 -3.98
N ALA A 98 23.73 22.05 -4.82
CA ALA A 98 24.33 21.88 -6.15
C ALA A 98 25.80 21.42 -6.09
N VAL A 99 26.46 21.68 -4.97
CA VAL A 99 27.81 21.17 -4.67
C VAL A 99 27.80 20.73 -3.22
N SER A 100 28.08 19.45 -2.98
CA SER A 100 28.22 18.87 -1.66
C SER A 100 29.56 18.15 -1.48
N ASP A 101 29.94 17.94 -0.22
CA ASP A 101 31.12 17.14 0.12
C ASP A 101 30.81 15.63 0.16
N PHE A 102 31.80 14.86 0.62
CA PHE A 102 31.64 13.42 0.79
C PHE A 102 30.50 13.07 1.76
N TRP A 103 30.21 13.89 2.76
CA TRP A 103 29.17 13.63 3.77
C TRP A 103 27.83 14.30 3.46
N GLY A 104 27.69 14.92 2.29
CA GLY A 104 26.49 15.64 1.87
C GLY A 104 26.36 17.04 2.46
N ASN A 105 27.40 17.60 3.08
CA ASN A 105 27.41 18.99 3.53
C ASN A 105 27.47 19.92 2.31
N ALA A 106 26.62 20.94 2.30
CA ALA A 106 26.60 21.94 1.24
C ALA A 106 27.90 22.75 1.21
N LYS A 107 28.58 22.78 0.05
CA LYS A 107 29.74 23.66 -0.20
C LYS A 107 29.36 24.97 -0.89
N SER A 108 28.09 25.15 -1.22
CA SER A 108 27.58 26.37 -1.85
C SER A 108 26.15 26.68 -1.40
N PRO A 109 25.70 27.94 -1.50
CA PRO A 109 24.31 28.28 -1.27
C PRO A 109 23.39 27.78 -2.40
N ASN A 110 23.95 27.38 -3.54
CA ASN A 110 23.16 27.00 -4.70
C ASN A 110 22.48 25.64 -4.48
N GLN A 111 21.27 25.53 -5.00
CA GLN A 111 20.48 24.31 -5.04
C GLN A 111 20.37 23.82 -6.48
N GLU A 112 20.30 22.52 -6.66
CA GLU A 112 19.92 21.90 -7.92
C GLU A 112 18.65 21.07 -7.74
N LEU A 113 17.90 20.92 -8.83
CA LEU A 113 16.72 20.06 -8.88
C LEU A 113 17.07 18.75 -9.57
N VAL A 114 16.77 17.65 -8.91
CA VAL A 114 17.03 16.28 -9.38
C VAL A 114 15.71 15.54 -9.49
N HIS A 115 15.39 15.11 -10.70
CA HIS A 115 14.18 14.33 -10.95
C HIS A 115 14.39 12.88 -10.54
N GLY A 116 13.33 12.26 -10.03
CA GLY A 116 13.29 10.86 -9.67
C GLY A 116 11.90 10.27 -9.69
N LEU A 117 11.84 9.00 -9.35
CA LEU A 117 10.64 8.20 -9.15
C LEU A 117 10.80 7.36 -7.89
N SER A 118 9.70 6.95 -7.26
CA SER A 118 9.76 6.05 -6.11
C SER A 118 8.63 5.03 -6.15
N ILE A 119 8.90 3.86 -5.58
CA ILE A 119 7.90 2.81 -5.35
C ILE A 119 8.02 2.34 -3.90
N SER A 120 6.89 2.23 -3.22
CA SER A 120 6.78 1.73 -1.84
C SER A 120 5.89 0.50 -1.83
N PRO A 121 6.44 -0.70 -2.09
CA PRO A 121 5.66 -1.93 -2.17
C PRO A 121 5.18 -2.42 -0.80
N PHE A 122 5.81 -1.99 0.29
CA PHE A 122 5.46 -2.47 1.63
C PHE A 122 4.90 -1.33 2.45
N GLY A 123 3.60 -1.31 2.63
CA GLY A 123 2.96 -0.33 3.50
C GLY A 123 1.83 -0.93 4.31
N PHE A 124 1.52 -0.25 5.41
CA PHE A 124 0.39 -0.54 6.26
C PHE A 124 -0.33 0.74 6.62
N ARG A 125 -1.65 0.64 6.84
CA ARG A 125 -2.45 1.72 7.38
C ARG A 125 -3.28 1.23 8.55
N TRP A 126 -3.20 1.95 9.66
CA TRP A 126 -4.07 1.75 10.80
C TRP A 126 -5.13 2.86 10.82
N LEU A 127 -6.38 2.49 10.49
CA LEU A 127 -7.50 3.41 10.27
C LEU A 127 -8.53 3.28 11.40
N TRP A 128 -8.87 4.40 12.01
CA TRP A 128 -9.88 4.48 13.07
C TRP A 128 -11.22 4.96 12.54
N ARG A 129 -12.28 4.59 13.25
CA ARG A 129 -13.65 5.08 13.02
C ARG A 129 -14.15 4.85 11.58
N ASN A 130 -13.88 3.67 11.00
CA ASN A 130 -14.16 3.33 9.59
C ASN A 130 -15.56 3.72 9.07
N ASP A 131 -16.58 3.68 9.93
CA ASP A 131 -17.97 3.99 9.58
C ASP A 131 -18.37 5.45 9.79
N LYS A 132 -17.41 6.34 10.06
CA LYS A 132 -17.63 7.76 10.33
C LYS A 132 -17.16 8.63 9.16
N ALA A 133 -17.67 9.85 9.09
CA ALA A 133 -17.33 10.81 8.04
C ALA A 133 -15.87 11.30 8.14
N VAL A 134 -15.30 11.35 9.34
CA VAL A 134 -13.89 11.69 9.58
C VAL A 134 -13.20 10.48 10.17
N ARG A 135 -12.18 9.99 9.46
CA ARG A 135 -11.47 8.75 9.78
C ARG A 135 -9.98 9.03 9.89
N PRO A 136 -9.47 9.22 11.11
CA PRO A 136 -8.03 9.35 11.35
C PRO A 136 -7.30 8.06 10.99
N TYR A 137 -6.05 8.17 10.58
CA TYR A 137 -5.17 7.03 10.37
C TYR A 137 -3.69 7.38 10.61
N ILE A 138 -2.90 6.33 10.75
CA ILE A 138 -1.45 6.39 10.53
C ILE A 138 -1.07 5.43 9.42
N VAL A 139 -0.04 5.78 8.67
CA VAL A 139 0.53 4.96 7.60
C VAL A 139 2.02 4.81 7.82
N GLY A 140 2.55 3.60 7.59
CA GLY A 140 3.98 3.38 7.44
C GLY A 140 4.25 2.76 6.08
N LYS A 141 5.25 3.26 5.35
CA LYS A 141 5.66 2.69 4.05
C LYS A 141 7.17 2.54 3.95
N LEU A 142 7.58 1.49 3.25
CA LEU A 142 8.95 1.18 2.91
C LEU A 142 9.06 0.94 1.41
N GLY A 143 10.08 1.54 0.80
CA GLY A 143 10.26 1.56 -0.63
C GLY A 143 11.65 1.95 -1.08
N THR A 144 11.73 2.32 -2.35
CA THR A 144 12.95 2.76 -3.02
C THR A 144 12.67 3.97 -3.91
N ALA A 145 13.55 4.96 -3.87
CA ALA A 145 13.58 6.11 -4.75
C ALA A 145 14.80 6.06 -5.68
N VAL A 146 14.61 6.35 -6.97
CA VAL A 146 15.67 6.41 -7.98
C VAL A 146 15.69 7.79 -8.59
N PHE A 147 16.88 8.37 -8.68
CA PHE A 147 17.12 9.72 -9.18
C PHE A 147 17.97 9.73 -10.45
N THR A 148 17.83 10.80 -11.23
CA THR A 148 18.60 11.05 -12.45
C THR A 148 20.07 11.42 -12.19
N LYS A 149 20.40 11.79 -10.95
CA LYS A 149 21.76 12.02 -10.45
C LYS A 149 21.95 11.27 -9.13
N LYS A 150 23.19 11.09 -8.69
CA LYS A 150 23.45 10.61 -7.33
C LYS A 150 22.89 11.62 -6.33
N ALA A 151 22.00 11.15 -5.47
CA ALA A 151 21.34 12.01 -4.50
C ALA A 151 22.30 12.36 -3.35
N PHE A 152 22.25 13.61 -2.88
CA PHE A 152 22.90 14.13 -1.67
C PHE A 152 24.44 14.26 -1.71
N SER A 153 25.16 13.38 -2.40
CA SER A 153 26.62 13.44 -2.55
C SER A 153 27.08 12.85 -3.89
N PRO A 154 28.17 13.36 -4.51
CA PRO A 154 28.78 12.74 -5.69
C PRO A 154 29.26 11.28 -5.45
N ASN A 155 29.44 10.89 -4.19
CA ASN A 155 29.88 9.55 -3.78
C ASN A 155 28.73 8.66 -3.26
N ALA A 156 27.49 9.15 -3.29
CA ALA A 156 26.31 8.40 -2.91
C ALA A 156 25.75 7.57 -4.09
N SER A 157 24.44 7.32 -4.08
CA SER A 157 23.76 6.41 -5.00
C SER A 157 22.66 7.12 -5.81
N TYR A 158 22.39 6.59 -7.00
CA TYR A 158 21.19 6.93 -7.78
C TYR A 158 19.94 6.30 -7.16
N ALA A 159 20.07 5.11 -6.58
CA ALA A 159 18.98 4.37 -5.94
C ALA A 159 19.13 4.40 -4.42
N ASN A 160 18.04 4.74 -3.72
CA ASN A 160 17.97 4.95 -2.29
C ASN A 160 16.74 4.23 -1.73
N PHE A 161 16.78 3.79 -0.48
CA PHE A 161 15.58 3.43 0.27
C PHE A 161 14.74 4.67 0.56
N ASN A 162 13.43 4.45 0.63
CA ASN A 162 12.43 5.43 1.03
C ASN A 162 11.67 4.86 2.23
N VAL A 163 11.60 5.60 3.33
CA VAL A 163 10.78 5.27 4.50
C VAL A 163 9.83 6.42 4.77
N GLN A 164 8.55 6.10 4.90
CA GLN A 164 7.50 7.06 5.21
C GLN A 164 6.77 6.69 6.49
N ALA A 165 6.45 7.70 7.30
CA ALA A 165 5.53 7.58 8.42
C ALA A 165 4.59 8.79 8.41
N ASP A 166 3.30 8.53 8.24
CA ASP A 166 2.30 9.56 8.00
C ASP A 166 1.25 9.51 9.10
N PHE A 167 0.78 10.68 9.53
CA PHE A 167 -0.48 10.84 10.27
C PHE A 167 -1.46 11.62 9.42
N GLY A 168 -2.69 11.12 9.31
CA GLY A 168 -3.66 11.64 8.37
C GLY A 168 -5.12 11.48 8.76
N VAL A 169 -5.97 12.11 7.96
CA VAL A 169 -7.43 12.01 8.04
C VAL A 169 -8.04 11.79 6.65
N LEU A 170 -8.98 10.86 6.56
CA LEU A 170 -9.92 10.76 5.44
C LEU A 170 -11.23 11.45 5.81
N ILE A 171 -11.65 12.40 5.00
CA ILE A 171 -12.90 13.16 5.15
C ILE A 171 -13.84 12.72 4.03
N LYS A 172 -14.97 12.11 4.40
CA LYS A 172 -15.99 11.62 3.46
C LYS A 172 -16.62 12.80 2.72
N MET A 173 -16.44 12.84 1.40
CA MET A 173 -17.05 13.83 0.52
C MET A 173 -18.32 13.27 -0.14
N THR A 174 -18.26 12.01 -0.59
CA THR A 174 -19.40 11.26 -1.15
C THR A 174 -19.37 9.81 -0.67
N GLU A 175 -20.28 8.96 -1.14
CA GLU A 175 -20.22 7.51 -0.85
C GLU A 175 -18.97 6.81 -1.41
N ARG A 176 -18.29 7.40 -2.39
CA ARG A 176 -17.13 6.79 -3.06
C ARG A 176 -15.86 7.63 -3.02
N VAL A 177 -15.95 8.90 -2.61
CA VAL A 177 -14.85 9.85 -2.68
C VAL A 177 -14.59 10.41 -1.30
N ASP A 178 -13.33 10.38 -0.91
CA ASP A 178 -12.83 10.98 0.31
C ASP A 178 -11.74 12.01 -0.03
N LEU A 179 -11.72 13.12 0.71
CA LEU A 179 -10.58 14.02 0.78
C LEU A 179 -9.57 13.43 1.76
N ARG A 180 -8.31 13.33 1.32
CA ARG A 180 -7.20 12.79 2.11
C ARG A 180 -6.23 13.91 2.47
N VAL A 181 -5.95 14.06 3.76
CA VAL A 181 -5.04 15.08 4.26
C VAL A 181 -4.10 14.44 5.28
N ASP A 182 -2.81 14.47 4.98
CA ASP A 182 -1.70 14.04 5.82
C ASP A 182 -0.91 15.28 6.23
N PRO A 183 -1.26 15.95 7.35
CA PRO A 183 -0.54 17.14 7.80
C PRO A 183 0.86 16.84 8.33
N PHE A 184 1.18 15.57 8.61
CA PHE A 184 2.50 15.15 9.04
C PHE A 184 2.92 13.92 8.25
N VAL A 185 3.79 14.13 7.28
CA VAL A 185 4.49 13.09 6.54
C VAL A 185 5.96 13.19 6.91
N PHE A 186 6.48 12.14 7.54
CA PHE A 186 7.90 11.94 7.63
C PHE A 186 8.38 11.25 6.35
N PHE A 187 9.24 11.89 5.57
CA PHE A 187 9.80 11.34 4.33
C PHE A 187 11.32 11.20 4.46
N HIS A 188 11.80 9.97 4.65
CA HIS A 188 13.23 9.67 4.73
C HIS A 188 13.72 8.98 3.46
N VAL A 189 14.84 9.47 2.92
CA VAL A 189 15.49 8.85 1.77
C VAL A 189 16.99 8.68 2.05
N SER A 190 17.52 7.47 1.93
CA SER A 190 18.96 7.20 2.10
C SER A 190 19.38 5.91 1.40
N ASN A 191 20.66 5.72 1.11
CA ASN A 191 21.13 4.49 0.44
C ASN A 191 21.52 3.36 1.39
N GLY A 192 21.33 3.54 2.71
CA GLY A 192 21.63 2.50 3.70
C GLY A 192 23.09 2.03 3.69
N TYR A 193 24.04 2.89 3.29
CA TYR A 193 25.47 2.57 3.13
C TYR A 193 25.77 1.54 2.03
N LEU A 194 24.88 1.42 1.03
CA LEU A 194 25.15 0.64 -0.18
C LEU A 194 26.11 1.36 -1.15
N ALA A 195 26.45 2.62 -0.88
CA ALA A 195 27.47 3.40 -1.57
C ALA A 195 28.50 3.95 -0.58
N ALA A 196 29.62 4.50 -1.10
CA ALA A 196 30.71 5.01 -0.27
C ALA A 196 30.26 6.12 0.70
N SER A 197 29.25 6.91 0.31
CA SER A 197 28.65 7.95 1.14
C SER A 197 27.15 7.71 1.31
N ASN A 198 26.62 7.90 2.52
CA ASN A 198 25.18 7.81 2.83
C ASN A 198 24.68 9.02 3.64
N PRO A 199 24.53 10.20 3.02
CA PRO A 199 24.07 11.38 3.74
C PRO A 199 22.57 11.31 4.05
N GLY A 200 21.77 10.86 3.07
CA GLY A 200 20.32 10.80 3.15
C GLY A 200 19.64 12.17 3.34
N MET A 201 18.31 12.17 3.45
CA MET A 201 17.46 13.32 3.74
C MET A 201 16.32 12.90 4.66
N ASP A 202 15.99 13.77 5.62
CA ASP A 202 14.76 13.71 6.42
C ASP A 202 13.93 14.96 6.16
N GLU A 203 12.67 14.77 5.81
CA GLU A 203 11.74 15.85 5.53
C GLU A 203 10.46 15.68 6.35
N LEU A 204 9.93 16.80 6.84
CA LEU A 204 8.52 16.92 7.21
C LEU A 204 7.78 17.54 6.04
N ALA A 205 6.64 16.94 5.70
CA ALA A 205 5.83 17.37 4.60
C ALA A 205 4.34 17.26 4.92
N THR A 206 3.55 17.98 4.12
CA THR A 206 2.10 17.87 4.07
C THR A 206 1.71 17.20 2.76
N LYS A 207 0.85 16.19 2.81
CA LYS A 207 0.32 15.52 1.62
C LYS A 207 -1.20 15.67 1.55
N ILE A 208 -1.70 16.06 0.38
CA ILE A 208 -3.12 16.31 0.12
C ILE A 208 -3.52 15.56 -1.14
N GLY A 209 -4.67 14.89 -1.09
CA GLY A 209 -5.14 14.09 -2.21
C GLY A 209 -6.61 13.74 -2.17
N VAL A 210 -7.02 12.97 -3.17
CA VAL A 210 -8.37 12.42 -3.28
C VAL A 210 -8.29 10.90 -3.34
N SER A 211 -9.13 10.25 -2.55
CA SER A 211 -9.24 8.78 -2.49
C SER A 211 -10.58 8.34 -3.08
N TYR A 212 -10.54 7.34 -3.96
CA TYR A 212 -11.70 6.72 -4.59
C TYR A 212 -11.86 5.27 -4.12
N ARG A 213 -13.01 4.95 -3.53
CA ARG A 213 -13.34 3.59 -3.05
C ARG A 213 -13.79 2.68 -4.19
N LEU A 214 -13.07 1.58 -4.35
CA LEU A 214 -13.32 0.50 -5.29
C LEU A 214 -14.27 -0.54 -4.66
N GLY A 215 -15.16 -1.10 -5.48
CA GLY A 215 -16.16 -2.11 -5.06
C GLY A 215 -17.60 -1.72 -5.41
N LYS A 216 -18.52 -2.69 -5.34
CA LYS A 216 -19.95 -2.45 -5.61
C LYS A 216 -20.61 -1.81 -4.39
N LYS A 217 -21.49 -0.82 -4.63
CA LYS A 217 -22.53 -0.46 -3.67
C LYS A 217 -23.30 -1.76 -3.46
N ASN A 218 -23.35 -2.29 -2.24
CA ASN A 218 -24.43 -3.20 -1.93
C ASN A 218 -25.70 -2.35 -2.05
N GLU A 219 -26.46 -2.57 -3.11
CA GLU A 219 -27.86 -2.15 -3.14
C GLU A 219 -28.51 -2.86 -1.96
N VAL A 220 -28.78 -2.10 -0.89
CA VAL A 220 -29.71 -2.53 0.13
C VAL A 220 -31.06 -2.58 -0.57
N ARG A 221 -31.51 -3.80 -0.90
CA ARG A 221 -32.92 -4.10 -1.08
C ARG A 221 -33.53 -4.39 0.28
#